data_AF-A0A7C3QSS2-F1
#
_entry.id   AF-A0A7C3QSS2-F1
#
_cell.length_a   1.000
_cell.length_b   1.000
_cell.length_c   1.000
_cell.angle_alpha   90.00
_cell.angle_beta   90.00
_cell.angle_gamma   90.00
#
_symmetry.space_group_name_H-M   'P 1'
#
loop_
_entity.id
_entity.type
_entity.pdbx_description
1 polymer ?
#
loop_
_entity_poly.entity_id
_entity_poly.type
_entity_poly.pdbx_seq_one_letter_code
_entity_poly.pdbx_strand_id
1 'polypeptide(L)' 'MSKAGLKGYVKTNIFLTAYDESFVKELLKELEKKHRILEFSKSEVVDHFYYISVEGDAKEFEAILKDRTSWYKVEVLEFS' A
#
# COMPACT_ATOMS: atom_id res chain seq x y z
N MET A 1 3.20 14.04 13.48
CA MET A 1 2.56 14.94 12.50
C MET A 1 2.72 14.32 11.13
N SER A 2 1.64 14.24 10.34
CA SER A 2 1.70 13.77 8.95
C SER A 2 2.47 14.78 8.11
N LYS A 3 3.42 14.32 7.28
CA LYS A 3 4.19 15.14 6.34
C LYS A 3 3.50 15.28 4.98
N ALA A 4 2.29 14.75 4.83
CA ALA A 4 1.50 14.84 3.60
C ALA A 4 1.30 16.32 3.20
N GLY A 5 1.75 16.68 1.99
CA GLY A 5 1.67 18.05 1.47
C GLY A 5 2.93 18.91 1.64
N LEU A 6 4.00 18.40 2.25
CA LEU A 6 5.30 19.08 2.25
C LEU A 6 6.02 18.86 0.92
N LYS A 7 6.65 19.92 0.40
CA LYS A 7 7.50 19.85 -0.80
C LYS A 7 8.62 18.82 -0.62
N GLY A 8 8.74 17.90 -1.56
CA GLY A 8 9.67 16.75 -1.53
C GLY A 8 9.15 15.53 -0.76
N TYR A 9 7.91 15.56 -0.26
CA TYR A 9 7.28 14.39 0.34
C TYR A 9 6.86 13.39 -0.74
N VAL A 10 7.15 12.12 -0.51
CA VAL A 10 6.72 11.00 -1.36
C VAL A 10 5.85 10.09 -0.52
N LYS A 11 4.71 9.67 -1.08
CA LYS A 11 3.90 8.58 -0.52
C LYS A 11 3.53 7.59 -1.61
N THR A 12 3.37 6.33 -1.22
CA THR A 12 2.88 5.28 -2.11
C THR A 12 1.53 4.78 -1.61
N ASN A 13 0.54 4.81 -2.49
CA ASN A 13 -0.76 4.21 -2.27
C ASN A 13 -0.82 2.87 -2.99
N ILE A 14 -1.22 1.82 -2.28
CA ILE A 14 -1.33 0.46 -2.78
C ILE A 14 -2.79 0.06 -2.63
N PHE A 15 -3.40 -0.32 -3.76
CA PHE A 15 -4.73 -0.89 -3.84
C PHE A 15 -4.60 -2.33 -4.30
N LEU A 16 -5.32 -3.25 -3.67
CA LEU A 16 -5.24 -4.66 -4.05
C LEU A 16 -6.53 -5.42 -3.75
N THR A 17 -6.73 -6.51 -4.49
CA THR A 17 -7.71 -7.55 -4.18
C THR A 17 -7.00 -8.79 -3.63
N ALA A 18 -7.43 -9.31 -2.50
CA ALA A 18 -6.84 -10.49 -1.88
C ALA A 18 -7.88 -11.35 -1.16
N TYR A 19 -8.07 -12.58 -1.64
CA TYR A 19 -8.96 -13.56 -1.00
C TYR A 19 -8.35 -14.15 0.28
N ASP A 20 -7.03 -14.26 0.34
CA ASP A 20 -6.29 -14.69 1.52
C ASP A 20 -5.89 -13.49 2.39
N GLU A 21 -6.56 -13.33 3.54
CA GLU A 21 -6.24 -12.26 4.50
C GLU A 21 -4.85 -12.44 5.14
N SER A 22 -4.30 -13.65 5.13
CA SER A 22 -2.96 -13.93 5.67
C SER A 22 -1.90 -13.25 4.82
N PHE A 23 -2.05 -13.30 3.49
CA PHE A 23 -1.19 -12.58 2.55
C PHE A 23 -1.21 -11.05 2.82
N VAL A 24 -2.37 -10.46 3.09
CA VAL A 24 -2.45 -9.01 3.38
C VAL A 24 -1.69 -8.67 4.66
N LYS A 25 -1.80 -9.51 5.70
CA LYS A 25 -1.06 -9.33 6.96
C LYS A 25 0.45 -9.50 6.77
N GLU A 26 0.88 -10.42 5.92
CA GLU A 26 2.29 -10.59 5.55
C GLU A 26 2.81 -9.36 4.80
N LEU A 27 2.07 -8.88 3.80
CA LEU A 27 2.41 -7.68 3.04
C LEU A 27 2.55 -6.45 3.95
N LEU A 28 1.62 -6.25 4.88
CA LEU A 28 1.70 -5.16 5.86
C LEU A 28 2.98 -5.25 6.70
N LYS A 29 3.33 -6.43 7.20
CA LYS A 29 4.56 -6.64 7.96
C LYS A 29 5.81 -6.35 7.14
N GLU A 30 5.83 -6.73 5.86
CA GLU A 30 6.98 -6.44 4.99
C GLU A 30 7.10 -4.94 4.68
N LEU A 31 5.97 -4.25 4.47
CA LEU A 31 5.94 -2.80 4.29
C LEU A 31 6.42 -2.07 5.54
N GLU A 32 5.96 -2.46 6.73
CA GLU A 32 6.33 -1.87 8.03
C GLU A 32 7.85 -1.92 8.32
N LYS A 33 8.57 -2.90 7.76
CA LYS A 33 10.03 -3.00 7.93
C LYS A 33 10.81 -1.88 7.24
N LYS A 34 10.27 -1.33 6.15
CA LYS A 34 10.95 -0.37 5.28
C LYS A 34 10.29 1.00 5.26
N HIS A 35 8.97 1.02 5.40
CA HIS A 35 8.14 2.20 5.26
C HIS A 35 7.27 2.39 6.49
N ARG A 36 7.01 3.64 6.82
CA ARG A 36 5.98 3.97 7.80
C ARG A 36 4.61 3.80 7.16
N ILE A 37 3.76 2.95 7.74
CA ILE A 37 2.35 2.88 7.35
C ILE A 37 1.64 4.16 7.79
N LEU A 38 0.97 4.80 6.84
CA LEU A 38 0.16 5.99 7.04
C LEU A 38 -1.31 5.61 7.26
N GLU A 39 -1.79 4.64 6.48
CA GLU A 39 -3.18 4.19 6.50
C GLU A 39 -3.29 2.74 6.03
N PHE A 40 -4.21 2.00 6.62
CA PHE A 40 -4.62 0.67 6.17
C PHE A 40 -6.13 0.53 6.34
N SER A 41 -6.82 0.10 5.29
CA SER A 41 -8.26 -0.20 5.35
C SER A 41 -8.65 -1.35 4.43
N LYS A 42 -9.73 -2.04 4.82
CA LYS A 42 -10.47 -2.97 3.97
C LYS A 42 -11.76 -2.27 3.55
N SER A 43 -12.14 -2.40 2.28
CA SER A 43 -13.39 -1.82 1.80
C SER A 43 -14.60 -2.46 2.50
N GLU A 44 -15.58 -1.64 2.85
CA GLU A 44 -16.88 -2.08 3.39
C GLU A 44 -17.88 -2.46 2.28
N VAL A 45 -17.59 -2.08 1.03
CA VAL A 45 -18.51 -2.22 -0.11
C VAL A 45 -18.02 -3.29 -1.09
N VAL A 46 -16.71 -3.34 -1.35
CA VAL A 46 -16.10 -4.30 -2.26
C VAL A 46 -15.37 -5.35 -1.43
N ASP A 47 -15.92 -6.57 -1.40
CA ASP A 47 -15.29 -7.67 -0.68
C ASP A 47 -13.85 -7.90 -1.15
N HIS A 48 -12.97 -8.23 -0.20
CA HIS A 48 -11.56 -8.54 -0.44
C HIS A 48 -10.74 -7.41 -1.07
N PHE A 49 -11.24 -6.17 -1.10
CA PHE A 49 -10.48 -5.01 -1.53
C PHE A 49 -9.80 -4.32 -0.34
N TYR A 50 -8.50 -4.04 -0.50
CA TYR A 50 -7.66 -3.43 0.53
C TYR A 50 -6.97 -2.19 -0.02
N TYR A 51 -6.74 -1.24 0.88
CA TYR A 51 -5.97 -0.03 0.64
C TYR A 51 -4.89 0.10 1.72
N ILE A 52 -3.66 0.37 1.28
CA ILE A 52 -2.51 0.63 2.14
C ILE A 52 -1.84 1.90 1.64
N SER A 53 -1.55 2.84 2.54
CA SER A 53 -0.76 4.03 2.24
C SER A 53 0.51 4.02 3.08
N VAL A 54 1.65 4.29 2.44
CA VAL A 54 2.96 4.29 3.09
C VAL A 54 3.78 5.52 2.75
N GLU A 55 4.68 5.91 3.65
CA GLU A 55 5.66 6.97 3.41
C GLU A 55 6.81 6.46 2.52
N GLY A 56 7.16 7.23 1.49
CA GLY A 56 8.20 6.90 0.51
C GLY A 56 7.71 6.21 -0.75
N ASP A 57 8.65 5.87 -1.65
CA ASP A 57 8.42 5.03 -2.82
C ASP A 57 8.48 3.56 -2.41
N ALA A 58 7.39 2.80 -2.63
CA ALA A 58 7.29 1.38 -2.32
C ALA A 58 7.01 0.54 -3.59
N LYS A 59 7.43 0.99 -4.77
CA LYS A 59 7.26 0.26 -6.04
C LYS A 59 7.89 -1.12 -6.04
N GLU A 60 8.89 -1.40 -5.20
CA GLU A 60 9.47 -2.73 -5.16
C GLU A 60 8.47 -3.82 -4.73
N PHE A 61 7.37 -3.44 -4.08
CA PHE A 61 6.31 -4.36 -3.67
C PHE A 61 5.37 -4.75 -4.81
N GLU A 62 5.43 -4.11 -5.98
CA GLU A 62 4.66 -4.50 -7.16
C GLU A 62 4.93 -5.96 -7.56
N ALA A 63 6.17 -6.43 -7.44
CA ALA A 63 6.52 -7.81 -7.77
C ALA A 63 5.76 -8.82 -6.90
N ILE A 64 5.67 -8.56 -5.59
CA ILE A 64 4.95 -9.41 -4.64
C ILE A 64 3.44 -9.41 -4.93
N LEU A 65 2.90 -8.24 -5.27
CA LEU A 65 1.47 -8.09 -5.60
C LEU A 65 1.11 -8.84 -6.87
N LYS A 66 1.96 -8.77 -7.90
CA LYS A 66 1.72 -9.41 -9.20
C LYS A 66 1.53 -10.92 -9.13
N ASP A 67 2.27 -11.58 -8.24
CA ASP A 67 2.24 -13.05 -8.13
C ASP A 67 1.10 -13.56 -7.23
N ARG A 68 0.54 -12.70 -6.37
CA ARG A 68 -0.35 -13.11 -5.27
C ARG A 68 -1.73 -12.47 -5.30
N THR A 69 -2.01 -11.57 -6.24
CA THR A 69 -3.29 -10.87 -6.35
C THR A 69 -3.86 -10.97 -7.77
N SER A 70 -5.19 -11.02 -7.87
CA SER A 70 -5.89 -10.96 -9.17
C SER A 70 -5.89 -9.56 -9.77
N TRP A 71 -5.82 -8.54 -8.92
CA TRP A 71 -5.79 -7.14 -9.32
C TRP A 71 -5.10 -6.31 -8.24
N TYR A 72 -4.26 -5.38 -8.68
CA TYR A 72 -3.61 -4.38 -7.84
C TYR A 72 -3.34 -3.09 -8.62
N LYS A 73 -3.11 -2.01 -7.88
CA LYS A 73 -2.62 -0.74 -8.40
C LYS A 73 -1.67 -0.11 -7.38
N VAL A 74 -0.50 0.33 -7.84
CA VAL A 74 0.46 1.09 -7.03
C VAL A 74 0.56 2.50 -7.61
N GLU A 75 0.34 3.50 -6.76
CA GLU A 75 0.41 4.91 -7.13
C GLU A 75 1.45 5.61 -6.25
N VAL A 76 2.53 6.09 -6.87
CA VAL A 76 3.52 6.94 -6.21
C VAL A 76 3.14 8.39 -6.42
N LEU A 77 2.99 9.13 -5.31
CA LEU A 77 2.61 10.53 -5.28
C LEU A 77 3.76 11.35 -4.71
N GLU A 78 4.32 12.21 -5.54
CA GLU A 78 5.35 13.18 -5.17
C GLU A 78 4.72 14.57 -5.05
N PHE A 79 4.95 15.23 -3.92
CA PHE A 79 4.43 16.58 -3.66
C PHE A 79 5.54 17.61 -3.95
N SER A 80 5.37 18.41 -5.01
CA SER A 80 6.35 19.39 -5.53
C SER A 80 6.02 20.84 -5.21
#